data_AF-A0A3B0Y3L9-F1
#
_entry.id   AF-A0A3B0Y3L9-F1
#
_cell.length_a   1.000
_cell.length_b   1.000
_cell.length_c   1.000
_cell.angle_alpha   90.00
_cell.angle_beta   90.00
_cell.angle_gamma   90.00
#
_symmetry.space_group_name_H-M   'P 1'
#
loop_
_entity.id
_entity.type
_entity.pdbx_description
1 polymer ?
#
loop_
_entity_poly.entity_id
_entity_poly.type
_entity_poly.pdbx_seq_one_letter_code
_entity_poly.pdbx_strand_id
1 'polypeptide(L)'
;MKFIHTSDWHIGRQFHNVSLLEDQHYVLKQIVAYIKEESADALIIAGDIYDRSVPPATAVELLDEVLNQICSQMAVPVIIIPGNHDSAERLSFASRQLSHAGLHIMGDLQKITEPIIIKNAEECICFYGIPYNDPEHVNDQYDIKLNSHDEAHAFLLDKIKASLDVDNANVLISHCFIEGGEESESERPLSIGGADRVSAAHF
;
A
#
# COMPACT_ATOMS: atom_id res chain seq x y z
N MET A 1 -10.69 -17.73 -1.26
CA MET A 1 -10.67 -16.28 -1.52
C MET A 1 -9.51 -16.00 -2.45
N LYS A 2 -9.70 -15.13 -3.44
CA LYS A 2 -8.64 -14.69 -4.36
C LYS A 2 -8.48 -13.18 -4.26
N PHE A 3 -7.26 -12.70 -4.16
CA PHE A 3 -6.99 -11.27 -4.30
C PHE A 3 -5.80 -11.07 -5.24
N ILE A 4 -5.80 -9.94 -5.94
CA ILE A 4 -4.68 -9.51 -6.76
C ILE A 4 -3.81 -8.59 -5.91
N HIS A 5 -2.51 -8.83 -5.90
CA HIS A 5 -1.52 -8.02 -5.20
C HIS A 5 -0.57 -7.37 -6.22
N THR A 6 -0.42 -6.05 -6.12
CA THR A 6 0.43 -5.22 -6.97
C THR A 6 1.01 -4.07 -6.13
N SER A 7 2.01 -3.37 -6.64
CA SER A 7 2.66 -2.22 -6.00
C SER A 7 3.31 -1.36 -7.08
N ASP A 8 3.89 -0.22 -6.69
CA ASP A 8 4.83 0.55 -7.52
C ASP A 8 4.23 1.04 -8.84
N TRP A 9 2.97 1.47 -8.79
CA TRP A 9 2.28 2.01 -9.96
C TRP A 9 2.91 3.31 -10.47
N HIS A 10 3.42 4.13 -9.53
CA HIS A 10 4.05 5.42 -9.78
C HIS A 10 3.29 6.27 -10.80
N ILE A 11 1.97 6.40 -10.65
CA ILE A 11 1.14 7.10 -11.64
C ILE A 11 1.64 8.54 -11.81
N GLY A 12 1.81 8.95 -13.07
CA GLY A 12 2.33 10.27 -13.43
C GLY A 12 3.84 10.34 -13.65
N ARG A 13 4.54 9.19 -13.64
CA ARG A 13 5.97 9.10 -13.95
C ARG A 13 6.29 9.60 -15.36
N GLN A 14 7.48 10.20 -15.48
CA GLN A 14 8.04 10.65 -16.75
C GLN A 14 9.48 10.14 -16.90
N PHE A 15 9.84 9.67 -18.10
CA PHE A 15 11.23 9.36 -18.45
C PHE A 15 11.74 10.34 -19.49
N HIS A 16 12.82 11.06 -19.18
CA HIS A 16 13.39 12.08 -20.07
C HIS A 16 12.34 13.06 -20.63
N ASN A 17 11.41 13.51 -19.77
CA ASN A 17 10.27 14.38 -20.08
C ASN A 17 9.19 13.77 -21.01
N VAL A 18 9.24 12.47 -21.25
CA VAL A 18 8.16 11.73 -21.91
C VAL A 18 7.24 11.16 -20.83
N SER A 19 5.96 11.48 -20.93
CA SER A 19 4.92 10.97 -20.02
C SER A 19 4.67 9.48 -20.28
N LEU A 20 4.61 8.68 -19.21
CA LEU A 20 4.18 7.28 -19.28
C LEU A 20 2.68 7.10 -19.02
N LEU A 21 1.91 8.18 -18.90
CA LEU A 21 0.53 8.10 -18.44
C LEU A 21 -0.37 7.23 -19.34
N GLU A 22 -0.14 7.23 -20.65
CA GLU A 22 -0.87 6.36 -21.59
C GLU A 22 -0.51 4.89 -21.40
N ASP A 23 0.78 4.57 -21.19
CA ASP A 23 1.25 3.23 -20.88
C ASP A 23 0.68 2.74 -19.53
N GLN A 24 0.65 3.62 -18.53
CA GLN A 24 0.04 3.35 -17.23
C GLN A 24 -1.46 3.10 -17.37
N HIS A 25 -2.19 3.88 -18.16
CA HIS A 25 -3.61 3.63 -18.47
C HIS A 25 -3.81 2.23 -19.07
N TYR A 26 -2.95 1.87 -20.03
CA TYR A 26 -3.00 0.57 -20.69
C TYR A 26 -2.78 -0.60 -19.71
N VAL A 27 -1.76 -0.53 -18.85
CA VAL A 27 -1.46 -1.58 -17.86
C VAL A 27 -2.55 -1.66 -16.78
N LEU A 28 -3.04 -0.52 -16.28
CA LEU A 28 -4.09 -0.50 -15.26
C LEU A 28 -5.41 -1.10 -15.79
N LYS A 29 -5.73 -0.88 -17.08
CA LYS A 29 -6.85 -1.57 -17.75
C LYS A 29 -6.69 -3.09 -17.74
N GLN A 30 -5.47 -3.61 -17.88
CA GLN A 30 -5.21 -5.05 -17.80
C GLN A 30 -5.45 -5.57 -16.38
N ILE A 31 -5.03 -4.83 -15.34
CA ILE A 31 -5.34 -5.19 -13.94
C ILE A 31 -6.85 -5.29 -13.73
N VAL A 32 -7.62 -4.32 -14.21
CA VAL A 32 -9.10 -4.35 -14.13
C VAL A 32 -9.67 -5.56 -14.86
N ALA A 33 -9.12 -5.92 -16.03
CA ALA A 33 -9.53 -7.11 -16.75
C ALA A 33 -9.23 -8.40 -15.95
N TYR A 34 -8.06 -8.50 -15.31
CA TYR A 34 -7.69 -9.64 -14.48
C TYR A 34 -8.56 -9.78 -13.23
N ILE A 35 -8.93 -8.67 -12.57
CA ILE A 35 -9.87 -8.70 -11.45
C ILE A 35 -11.18 -9.39 -11.87
N LYS A 36 -11.67 -9.07 -13.07
CA LYS A 36 -12.90 -9.65 -13.62
C LYS A 36 -12.72 -11.11 -14.04
N GLU A 37 -11.66 -11.42 -14.79
CA GLU A 37 -11.37 -12.75 -15.31
C GLU A 37 -11.19 -13.77 -14.19
N GLU A 38 -10.42 -13.40 -13.16
CA GLU A 38 -10.14 -14.28 -12.03
C GLU A 38 -11.23 -14.31 -10.97
N SER A 39 -12.23 -13.43 -11.10
CA SER A 39 -13.26 -13.17 -10.07
C SER A 39 -12.62 -12.86 -8.72
N ALA A 40 -11.69 -11.90 -8.71
CA ALA A 40 -10.97 -11.53 -7.50
C ALA A 40 -11.91 -10.89 -6.47
N ASP A 41 -11.77 -11.32 -5.22
CA ASP A 41 -12.52 -10.82 -4.06
C ASP A 41 -11.98 -9.47 -3.57
N ALA A 42 -10.73 -9.12 -3.89
CA ALA A 42 -10.11 -7.83 -3.55
C ALA A 42 -8.91 -7.48 -4.46
N LEU A 43 -8.58 -6.20 -4.54
CA LEU A 43 -7.30 -5.70 -5.06
C LEU A 43 -6.47 -5.09 -3.92
N ILE A 44 -5.20 -5.44 -3.85
CA ILE A 44 -4.22 -4.90 -2.90
C ILE A 44 -3.17 -4.10 -3.68
N ILE A 45 -2.94 -2.86 -3.28
CA ILE A 45 -1.89 -1.99 -3.82
C ILE A 45 -0.90 -1.63 -2.69
N ALA A 46 0.27 -2.27 -2.71
CA ALA A 46 1.26 -2.23 -1.63
C ALA A 46 2.28 -1.11 -1.80
N GLY A 47 1.81 0.13 -1.92
CA GLY A 47 2.65 1.32 -1.95
C GLY A 47 2.93 1.86 -3.35
N ASP A 48 3.49 3.07 -3.33
CA ASP A 48 3.93 3.85 -4.48
C ASP A 48 2.86 4.00 -5.57
N ILE A 49 1.73 4.56 -5.14
CA ILE A 49 0.58 4.84 -6.01
C ILE A 49 0.94 5.92 -7.01
N TYR A 50 1.55 7.01 -6.54
CA TYR A 50 1.99 8.12 -7.37
C TYR A 50 3.51 8.18 -7.48
N ASP A 51 4.02 8.73 -8.59
CA ASP A 51 5.46 8.96 -8.76
C ASP A 51 6.03 9.95 -7.73
N ARG A 52 5.19 10.84 -7.19
CA ARG A 52 5.59 11.93 -6.30
C ARG A 52 4.48 12.25 -5.30
N SER A 53 4.89 12.79 -4.15
CA SER A 53 4.00 13.16 -3.04
C SER A 53 3.00 14.27 -3.38
N VAL A 54 3.28 15.04 -4.44
CA VAL A 54 2.35 15.99 -5.07
C VAL A 54 2.15 15.55 -6.52
N PRO A 55 1.18 14.67 -6.81
CA PRO A 55 0.94 14.18 -8.15
C PRO A 55 0.32 15.26 -9.06
N PRO A 56 0.55 15.20 -10.38
CA PRO A 56 -0.17 16.03 -11.34
C PRO A 56 -1.65 15.65 -11.39
N ALA A 57 -2.52 16.60 -11.76
CA ALA A 57 -3.97 16.38 -11.83
C ALA A 57 -4.35 15.18 -12.72
N THR A 58 -3.63 14.97 -13.82
CA THR A 58 -3.86 13.85 -14.74
C THR A 58 -3.57 12.47 -14.13
N ALA A 59 -2.62 12.40 -13.18
CA ALA A 59 -2.36 11.17 -12.44
C ALA A 59 -3.48 10.87 -11.43
N VAL A 60 -4.00 11.92 -10.77
CA VAL A 60 -5.14 11.81 -9.86
C VAL A 60 -6.39 11.37 -10.61
N GLU A 61 -6.63 11.94 -11.79
CA GLU A 61 -7.76 11.57 -12.67
C GLU A 61 -7.69 10.11 -13.13
N LEU A 62 -6.51 9.62 -13.53
CA LEU A 62 -6.34 8.21 -13.91
C LEU A 62 -6.60 7.27 -12.73
N LEU A 63 -6.10 7.60 -11.52
CA LEU A 63 -6.39 6.78 -10.34
C LEU A 63 -7.89 6.76 -10.03
N ASP A 64 -8.56 7.91 -10.08
CA ASP A 64 -10.01 8.01 -9.86
C ASP A 64 -10.81 7.16 -10.86
N GLU A 65 -10.48 7.22 -12.16
CA GLU A 65 -11.12 6.41 -13.20
C GLU A 65 -11.04 4.91 -12.87
N VAL A 66 -9.83 4.43 -12.54
CA VAL A 66 -9.56 3.02 -12.25
C VAL A 66 -10.26 2.58 -10.96
N LEU A 67 -10.14 3.35 -9.88
CA LEU A 67 -10.77 3.01 -8.60
C LEU A 67 -12.30 3.07 -8.69
N ASN A 68 -12.87 4.03 -9.41
CA ASN A 68 -14.31 4.08 -9.62
C ASN A 68 -14.81 2.86 -10.42
N GLN A 69 -14.04 2.41 -11.42
CA GLN A 69 -14.39 1.19 -12.15
C GLN A 69 -14.39 -0.04 -11.24
N ILE A 70 -13.37 -0.20 -10.39
CA ILE A 70 -13.23 -1.37 -9.51
C ILE A 70 -14.24 -1.33 -8.34
N CYS A 71 -14.22 -0.25 -7.56
CA CYS A 71 -15.04 -0.13 -6.36
C CYS A 71 -16.52 0.06 -6.68
N SER A 72 -16.86 1.01 -7.57
CA SER A 72 -18.26 1.38 -7.80
C SER A 72 -18.97 0.48 -8.81
N GLN A 73 -18.28 0.10 -9.90
CA GLN A 73 -18.93 -0.64 -11.00
C GLN A 73 -18.81 -2.16 -10.83
N MET A 74 -17.68 -2.64 -10.30
CA MET A 74 -17.44 -4.07 -10.07
C MET A 74 -17.74 -4.50 -8.63
N ALA A 75 -17.91 -3.56 -7.70
CA ALA A 75 -18.11 -3.83 -6.27
C ALA A 75 -16.99 -4.68 -5.64
N VAL A 76 -15.76 -4.53 -6.16
CA VAL A 76 -14.57 -5.20 -5.62
C VAL A 76 -13.84 -4.23 -4.68
N PRO A 77 -13.63 -4.60 -3.41
CA PRO A 77 -12.89 -3.76 -2.47
C PRO A 77 -11.42 -3.63 -2.86
N VAL A 78 -10.87 -2.44 -2.63
CA VAL A 78 -9.46 -2.10 -2.88
C VAL A 78 -8.80 -1.71 -1.55
N ILE A 79 -7.64 -2.27 -1.26
CA ILE A 79 -6.81 -1.92 -0.10
C ILE A 79 -5.52 -1.29 -0.60
N ILE A 80 -5.21 -0.10 -0.10
CA ILE A 80 -4.02 0.68 -0.45
C ILE A 80 -3.21 0.97 0.81
N ILE A 81 -1.90 0.76 0.76
CA ILE A 81 -0.96 1.41 1.69
C ILE A 81 -0.14 2.46 0.93
N PRO A 82 0.17 3.63 1.52
CA PRO A 82 1.18 4.55 0.98
C PRO A 82 2.58 3.94 0.93
N GLY A 83 3.33 4.23 -0.14
CA GLY A 83 4.77 3.96 -0.22
C GLY A 83 5.64 5.19 0.08
N ASN A 84 6.94 5.12 -0.21
CA ASN A 84 7.90 6.20 0.04
C ASN A 84 7.79 7.37 -0.95
N HIS A 85 7.16 7.16 -2.12
CA HIS A 85 6.87 8.24 -3.07
C HIS A 85 5.60 9.01 -2.74
N ASP A 86 4.68 8.39 -1.99
CA ASP A 86 3.38 8.96 -1.66
C ASP A 86 3.47 9.93 -0.47
N SER A 87 2.49 10.83 -0.35
CA SER A 87 2.22 11.51 0.91
C SER A 87 1.11 10.74 1.64
N ALA A 88 1.46 10.04 2.73
CA ALA A 88 0.51 9.23 3.49
C ALA A 88 -0.72 10.06 3.95
N GLU A 89 -0.51 11.28 4.43
CA GLU A 89 -1.57 12.19 4.85
C GLU A 89 -2.49 12.58 3.69
N ARG A 90 -1.93 12.98 2.54
CA ARG A 90 -2.72 13.40 1.37
C ARG A 90 -3.46 12.23 0.74
N LEU A 91 -2.79 11.09 0.59
CA LEU A 91 -3.39 9.88 0.03
C LEU A 91 -4.52 9.36 0.93
N SER A 92 -4.38 9.48 2.25
CA SER A 92 -5.40 9.06 3.22
C SER A 92 -6.55 10.06 3.42
N PHE A 93 -6.56 11.18 2.68
CA PHE A 93 -7.64 12.14 2.73
C PHE A 93 -8.97 11.46 2.41
N ALA A 94 -10.01 11.76 3.21
CA ALA A 94 -11.34 11.19 3.08
C ALA A 94 -11.43 9.66 3.16
N SER A 95 -10.37 8.96 3.59
CA SER A 95 -10.34 7.48 3.75
C SER A 95 -11.55 6.92 4.50
N ARG A 96 -12.03 7.63 5.53
CA ARG A 96 -13.23 7.25 6.29
C ARG A 96 -14.50 7.23 5.45
N GLN A 97 -14.66 8.17 4.53
CA GLN A 97 -15.80 8.21 3.63
C GLN A 97 -15.64 7.17 2.52
N LEU A 98 -14.43 7.07 1.96
CA LEU A 98 -14.09 6.16 0.86
C LEU A 98 -14.20 4.68 1.24
N SER A 99 -13.95 4.33 2.51
CA SER A 99 -14.07 2.94 2.99
C SER A 99 -15.50 2.39 2.86
N HIS A 100 -16.52 3.26 2.92
CA HIS A 100 -17.92 2.85 2.72
C HIS A 100 -18.23 2.54 1.24
N ALA A 101 -17.40 3.06 0.32
CA ALA A 101 -17.47 2.78 -1.10
C ALA A 101 -16.56 1.61 -1.52
N GLY A 102 -15.91 0.92 -0.58
CA GLY A 102 -15.02 -0.21 -0.85
C GLY A 102 -13.55 0.16 -1.08
N LEU A 103 -13.17 1.44 -0.92
CA LEU A 103 -11.77 1.87 -1.01
C LEU A 103 -11.17 2.09 0.39
N HIS A 104 -10.26 1.21 0.78
CA HIS A 104 -9.59 1.23 2.07
C HIS A 104 -8.16 1.74 1.92
N ILE A 105 -7.81 2.80 2.65
CA ILE A 105 -6.47 3.40 2.60
C ILE A 105 -5.87 3.35 4.00
N MET A 106 -4.77 2.62 4.15
CA MET A 106 -4.08 2.33 5.40
C MET A 106 -2.81 3.16 5.54
N GLY A 107 -2.97 4.48 5.70
CA GLY A 107 -1.83 5.42 5.89
C GLY A 107 -1.66 5.97 7.31
N ASP A 108 -2.57 5.66 8.23
CA ASP A 108 -2.50 6.16 9.61
C ASP A 108 -1.82 5.13 10.52
N LEU A 109 -0.60 5.46 10.98
CA LEU A 109 0.16 4.58 11.86
C LEU A 109 -0.53 4.29 13.20
N GLN A 110 -1.47 5.11 13.68
CA GLN A 110 -2.23 4.80 14.90
C GLN A 110 -3.24 3.66 14.70
N LYS A 111 -3.61 3.34 13.46
CA LYS A 111 -4.65 2.36 13.11
C LYS A 111 -4.09 1.03 12.60
N ILE A 112 -2.79 0.82 12.68
CA ILE A 112 -2.16 -0.42 12.17
C ILE A 112 -2.70 -1.70 12.82
N THR A 113 -3.29 -1.60 14.01
CA THR A 113 -3.90 -2.73 14.73
C THR A 113 -5.37 -2.97 14.37
N GLU A 114 -5.95 -2.11 13.52
CA GLU A 114 -7.32 -2.24 13.02
C GLU A 114 -7.27 -2.87 11.61
N PRO A 115 -7.57 -4.17 11.45
CA PRO A 115 -7.51 -4.80 10.14
C PRO A 115 -8.67 -4.37 9.25
N ILE A 116 -8.43 -4.36 7.94
CA ILE A 116 -9.49 -4.38 6.94
C ILE A 116 -9.92 -5.82 6.74
N ILE A 117 -11.20 -6.10 6.98
CA ILE A 117 -11.73 -7.46 6.92
C ILE A 117 -12.46 -7.66 5.59
N ILE A 118 -11.94 -8.56 4.76
CA ILE A 118 -12.61 -9.01 3.53
C ILE A 118 -13.21 -10.38 3.80
N LYS A 119 -14.47 -10.57 3.39
CA LYS A 119 -15.22 -11.81 3.60
C LYS A 119 -15.88 -12.24 2.30
N ASN A 120 -15.85 -13.54 2.04
CA ASN A 120 -16.73 -14.18 1.08
C ASN A 120 -17.60 -15.23 1.79
N ALA A 121 -18.28 -16.10 1.06
CA ALA A 121 -19.19 -17.09 1.64
C ALA A 121 -18.49 -18.15 2.52
N GLU A 122 -17.19 -18.36 2.35
CA GLU A 122 -16.44 -19.47 2.94
C GLU A 122 -15.34 -18.99 3.89
N GLU A 123 -14.75 -17.84 3.61
CA GLU A 123 -13.53 -17.37 4.25
C GLU A 123 -13.61 -15.90 4.67
N CYS A 124 -12.87 -15.58 5.72
CA CYS A 124 -12.66 -14.24 6.23
C CYS A 124 -11.16 -14.02 6.39
N ILE A 125 -10.64 -12.93 5.80
CA ILE A 125 -9.22 -12.57 5.87
C ILE A 125 -9.11 -11.16 6.48
N CYS A 126 -8.26 -11.04 7.49
CA CYS A 126 -7.90 -9.78 8.14
C CYS A 126 -6.62 -9.23 7.50
N PHE A 127 -6.72 -8.08 6.84
CA PHE A 127 -5.58 -7.39 6.22
C PHE A 127 -5.07 -6.28 7.14
N TYR A 128 -3.79 -6.35 7.49
CA TYR A 128 -3.06 -5.33 8.23
C TYR A 128 -2.10 -4.62 7.28
N GLY A 129 -1.82 -3.34 7.55
CA GLY A 129 -1.02 -2.49 6.67
C GLY A 129 0.06 -1.75 7.46
N ILE A 130 1.31 -1.88 7.04
CA ILE A 130 2.41 -1.01 7.43
C ILE A 130 2.78 -0.17 6.20
N PRO A 131 2.29 1.08 6.09
CA PRO A 131 2.75 1.96 5.02
C PRO A 131 4.25 2.26 5.20
N TYR A 132 4.90 2.75 4.15
CA TYR A 132 6.28 3.21 4.29
C TYR A 132 6.36 4.27 5.40
N ASN A 133 7.34 4.12 6.29
CA ASN A 133 7.59 5.04 7.39
C ASN A 133 9.08 5.07 7.72
N ASP A 134 9.54 6.26 8.11
CA ASP A 134 10.86 6.44 8.72
C ASP A 134 10.78 6.29 10.26
N PRO A 135 11.90 5.98 10.93
CA PRO A 135 11.93 5.81 12.39
C PRO A 135 11.49 7.06 13.14
N GLU A 136 11.80 8.26 12.63
CA GLU A 136 11.39 9.53 13.23
C GLU A 136 9.87 9.67 13.28
N HIS A 137 9.16 9.32 12.21
CA HIS A 137 7.71 9.34 12.17
C HIS A 137 7.08 8.37 13.17
N VAL A 138 7.66 7.17 13.30
CA VAL A 138 7.22 6.19 14.32
C VAL A 138 7.49 6.71 15.73
N ASN A 139 8.67 7.30 15.97
CA ASN A 139 9.06 7.88 17.25
C ASN A 139 8.10 8.99 17.67
N ASP A 140 7.78 9.91 16.78
CA ASP A 140 6.87 11.02 17.02
C ASP A 140 5.45 10.53 17.32
N GLN A 141 4.97 9.52 16.58
CA GLN A 141 3.61 9.01 16.72
C GLN A 141 3.40 8.19 18.01
N TYR A 142 4.45 7.51 18.48
CA TYR A 142 4.38 6.58 19.60
C TYR A 142 5.11 7.04 20.87
N ASP A 143 5.78 8.18 20.85
CA ASP A 143 6.62 8.71 21.94
C ASP A 143 7.69 7.71 22.40
N ILE A 144 8.44 7.18 21.42
CA ILE A 144 9.51 6.19 21.61
C ILE A 144 10.82 6.64 20.94
N LYS A 145 11.87 5.82 21.06
CA LYS A 145 13.16 6.09 20.44
C LYS A 145 13.74 4.84 19.76
N LEU A 146 13.49 4.75 18.46
CA LEU A 146 14.01 3.78 17.51
C LEU A 146 15.01 4.47 16.58
N ASN A 147 16.01 3.75 16.11
CA ASN A 147 17.16 4.31 15.39
C ASN A 147 17.35 3.75 13.98
N SER A 148 16.50 2.81 13.56
CA SER A 148 16.58 2.18 12.24
C SER A 148 15.20 1.80 11.71
N HIS A 149 15.09 1.65 10.40
CA HIS A 149 13.86 1.17 9.75
C HIS A 149 13.53 -0.26 10.20
N ASP A 150 14.54 -1.07 10.47
CA ASP A 150 14.39 -2.41 11.06
C ASP A 150 13.69 -2.37 12.44
N GLU A 151 14.19 -1.53 13.36
CA GLU A 151 13.61 -1.35 14.69
C GLU A 151 12.18 -0.79 14.62
N ALA A 152 11.96 0.19 13.74
CA ALA A 152 10.64 0.77 13.46
C ALA A 152 9.65 -0.28 12.97
N HIS A 153 10.05 -1.06 11.96
CA HIS A 153 9.21 -2.09 11.39
C HIS A 153 8.88 -3.19 12.39
N ALA A 154 9.88 -3.68 13.13
CA ALA A 154 9.70 -4.70 14.16
C ALA A 154 8.71 -4.24 15.24
N PHE A 155 8.82 -2.99 15.70
CA PHE A 155 7.92 -2.43 16.70
C PHE A 155 6.46 -2.38 16.23
N LEU A 156 6.23 -1.91 15.00
CA LEU A 156 4.88 -1.85 14.42
C LEU A 156 4.30 -3.26 14.22
N LEU A 157 5.15 -4.20 13.79
CA LEU A 157 4.75 -5.59 13.60
C LEU A 157 4.39 -6.29 14.91
N ASP A 158 5.14 -6.05 15.99
CA ASP A 158 4.82 -6.62 17.30
C ASP A 158 3.46 -6.11 17.82
N LYS A 159 3.11 -4.85 17.54
CA LYS A 159 1.75 -4.33 17.80
C LYS A 159 0.69 -5.07 17.01
N ILE A 160 0.92 -5.30 15.72
CA ILE A 160 0.00 -6.05 14.85
C ILE A 160 -0.16 -7.49 15.36
N LYS A 161 0.95 -8.17 15.67
CA LYS A 161 0.97 -9.55 16.23
C LYS A 161 0.09 -9.68 17.47
N ALA A 162 0.09 -8.66 18.34
CA ALA A 162 -0.76 -8.62 19.54
C ALA A 162 -2.26 -8.41 19.25
N SER A 163 -2.62 -8.01 18.03
CA SER A 163 -3.98 -7.73 17.58
C SER A 163 -4.53 -8.70 16.54
N LEU A 164 -3.78 -9.77 16.21
CA LEU A 164 -4.19 -10.74 15.20
C LEU A 164 -5.50 -11.44 15.55
N ASP A 165 -6.31 -11.68 14.54
CA ASP A 165 -7.49 -12.53 14.66
C ASP A 165 -7.05 -13.99 14.68
N VAL A 166 -7.33 -14.70 15.78
CA VAL A 166 -6.90 -16.10 15.96
C VAL A 166 -7.78 -17.11 15.22
N ASP A 167 -8.98 -16.69 14.79
CA ASP A 167 -9.97 -17.54 14.13
C ASP A 167 -9.92 -17.41 12.60
N ASN A 168 -9.26 -16.36 12.09
CA ASN A 168 -9.22 -16.04 10.67
C ASN A 168 -7.78 -15.96 10.12
N ALA A 169 -7.64 -16.03 8.79
CA ALA A 169 -6.34 -15.80 8.16
C ALA A 169 -5.96 -14.32 8.28
N ASN A 170 -4.68 -14.05 8.52
CA ASN A 170 -4.15 -12.70 8.64
C ASN A 170 -3.11 -12.45 7.56
N VAL A 171 -3.20 -11.30 6.88
CA VAL A 171 -2.27 -10.88 5.83
C VAL A 171 -1.68 -9.53 6.21
N LEU A 172 -0.36 -9.43 6.21
CA LEU A 172 0.35 -8.16 6.35
C LEU A 172 0.73 -7.62 4.98
N ILE A 173 0.41 -6.35 4.73
CA ILE A 173 0.83 -5.58 3.57
C ILE A 173 1.86 -4.57 4.07
N SER A 174 3.06 -4.57 3.50
CA SER A 174 4.14 -3.67 3.91
C SER A 174 4.87 -3.11 2.70
N HIS A 175 5.30 -1.85 2.81
CA HIS A 175 6.20 -1.23 1.83
C HIS A 175 7.52 -0.84 2.51
N CYS A 176 8.58 -1.59 2.23
CA CYS A 176 9.90 -1.44 2.85
C CYS A 176 11.00 -2.08 2.00
N PHE A 177 12.25 -1.66 2.20
CA PHE A 177 13.41 -2.31 1.57
C PHE A 177 13.81 -3.54 2.38
N ILE A 178 13.50 -4.74 1.89
CA ILE A 178 13.85 -5.98 2.58
C ILE A 178 15.33 -6.31 2.37
N GLU A 179 16.02 -6.72 3.43
CA GLU A 179 17.40 -7.22 3.35
C GLU A 179 17.49 -8.42 2.39
N GLY A 180 18.39 -8.33 1.41
CA GLY A 180 18.55 -9.35 0.37
C GLY A 180 17.64 -9.15 -0.85
N GLY A 181 16.82 -8.10 -0.87
CA GLY A 181 16.12 -7.66 -2.08
C GLY A 181 17.08 -7.21 -3.18
N GLU A 182 16.73 -7.50 -4.43
CA GLU A 182 17.45 -6.98 -5.60
C GLU A 182 16.88 -5.61 -5.97
N GLU A 183 17.73 -4.59 -5.86
CA GLU A 183 17.37 -3.22 -6.22
C GLU A 183 17.52 -2.99 -7.73
N SER A 184 16.74 -2.06 -8.27
CA SER A 184 16.83 -1.62 -9.66
C SER A 184 17.14 -0.12 -9.75
N GLU A 185 17.53 0.37 -10.92
CA GLU A 185 17.85 1.80 -11.12
C GLU A 185 16.64 2.72 -10.92
N SER A 186 15.41 2.19 -10.89
CA SER A 186 14.22 2.98 -10.62
C SER A 186 13.97 3.27 -9.15
N GLU A 187 14.61 2.51 -8.25
CA GLU A 187 14.49 2.72 -6.81
C GLU A 187 15.12 4.05 -6.42
N ARG A 188 14.43 4.82 -5.56
CA ARG A 188 15.07 5.98 -4.94
C ARG A 188 16.00 5.49 -3.83
N PRO A 189 17.32 5.72 -3.91
CA PRO A 189 18.18 5.45 -2.77
C PRO A 189 17.77 6.35 -1.62
N LEU A 190 17.15 5.78 -0.59
CA LEU A 190 16.65 6.52 0.58
C LEU A 190 17.74 6.66 1.64
N SER A 191 18.68 5.73 1.70
CA SER A 191 19.85 5.80 2.58
C SER A 191 21.16 5.45 1.88
N ILE A 192 22.27 5.87 2.48
CA ILE A 192 23.61 5.39 2.12
C ILE A 192 23.98 4.29 3.12
N GLY A 193 24.26 3.08 2.62
CA GLY A 193 24.77 1.98 3.44
C GLY A 193 23.72 1.03 4.04
N GLY A 194 22.46 1.08 3.58
CA GLY A 194 21.43 0.10 3.93
C GLY A 194 20.73 0.34 5.28
N ALA A 195 20.75 1.57 5.80
CA ALA A 195 20.06 1.94 7.04
C ALA A 195 18.52 2.00 6.90
N ASP A 196 18.04 1.92 5.66
CA ASP A 196 16.66 1.78 5.22
C ASP A 196 16.17 0.32 5.16
N ARG A 197 17.06 -0.65 5.41
CA ARG A 197 16.72 -2.07 5.27
C ARG A 197 15.98 -2.61 6.48
N VAL A 198 15.04 -3.51 6.19
CA VAL A 198 14.25 -4.30 7.14
C VAL A 198 14.63 -5.77 6.98
N SER A 199 14.92 -6.45 8.08
CA SER A 199 15.25 -7.86 8.07
C SER A 199 14.04 -8.70 7.67
N ALA A 200 14.25 -9.65 6.76
CA ALA A 200 13.22 -10.63 6.40
C ALA A 200 12.77 -11.48 7.60
N ALA A 201 13.57 -11.56 8.67
CA ALA A 201 13.23 -12.28 9.90
C ALA A 201 12.04 -11.71 10.68
N HIS A 202 11.62 -10.49 10.35
CA HIS A 202 10.42 -9.90 10.96
C HIS A 202 9.13 -10.54 10.43
N PHE A 203 9.12 -10.97 9.17
CA PHE A 203 7.97 -11.60 8.48
C PHE A 203 7.85 -13.10 8.78
#